data_AF-A0A960FPG1-F1
#
_entry.id   AF-A0A960FPG1-F1
#
_cell.length_a   1.000
_cell.length_b   1.000
_cell.length_c   1.000
_cell.angle_alpha   90.00
_cell.angle_beta   90.00
_cell.angle_gamma   90.00
#
_symmetry.space_group_name_H-M   'P 1'
#
loop_
_entity.id
_entity.type
_entity.pdbx_description
1 polymer ?
#
loop_
_entity_poly.entity_id
_entity_poly.type
_entity_poly.pdbx_seq_one_letter_code
_entity_poly.pdbx_strand_id
1 'polypeptide(L)'
;GQLDRALASKDAWMSGLRRDEAATRGQTPLVARDLRGLVKVNPIAMWTDDDVEAYIAEHDIIVNPLTRQGYPSIGCMPCTTPVAPGEDPRAGRWRNSGKTECGLHLS
;
A
#
# COMPACT_ATOMS: atom_id res chain seq x y z
N GLY A 1 -5.34 -17.30 -4.94
CA GLY A 1 -5.61 -16.20 -5.89
C GLY A 1 -4.44 -16.01 -6.86
N GLN A 2 -4.45 -14.95 -7.69
CA GLN A 2 -3.34 -14.65 -8.62
C GLN A 2 -2.00 -14.46 -7.88
N LEU A 3 -2.02 -13.77 -6.72
CA LEU A 3 -0.84 -13.59 -5.89
C LEU A 3 -0.26 -14.93 -5.40
N ASP A 4 -1.10 -15.85 -4.90
CA ASP A 4 -0.61 -17.15 -4.40
C ASP A 4 0.04 -17.99 -5.50
N ARG A 5 -0.45 -17.89 -6.75
CA ARG A 5 0.21 -18.54 -7.89
C ARG A 5 1.56 -17.92 -8.20
N ALA A 6 1.68 -16.60 -8.12
CA ALA A 6 2.95 -15.90 -8.34
C ALA A 6 3.99 -16.17 -7.25
N LEU A 7 3.52 -16.38 -6.01
CA LEU A 7 4.35 -16.70 -4.85
C LEU A 7 4.62 -18.19 -4.67
N ALA A 8 4.06 -19.04 -5.54
CA ALA A 8 4.38 -20.46 -5.53
C ALA A 8 5.91 -20.64 -5.65
N SER A 9 6.46 -21.53 -4.82
CA SER A 9 7.89 -21.84 -4.71
C SER A 9 8.83 -20.68 -4.39
N LYS A 10 8.33 -19.61 -3.78
CA LYS A 10 9.16 -18.54 -3.20
C LYS A 10 9.38 -18.78 -1.71
N ASP A 11 10.47 -18.25 -1.17
CA ASP A 11 10.73 -18.27 0.28
C ASP A 11 10.31 -16.95 0.94
N ALA A 12 10.32 -15.86 0.16
CA ALA A 12 10.03 -14.52 0.64
C ALA A 12 9.38 -13.64 -0.45
N TRP A 13 8.70 -12.59 0.00
CA TRP A 13 8.18 -11.51 -0.84
C TRP A 13 8.21 -10.17 -0.11
N MET A 14 8.14 -9.08 -0.85
CA MET A 14 8.12 -7.74 -0.29
C MET A 14 6.87 -6.96 -0.70
N SER A 15 6.49 -5.98 0.12
CA SER A 15 5.42 -5.03 -0.21
C SER A 15 5.77 -3.63 0.26
N GLY A 16 5.25 -2.61 -0.42
CA GLY A 16 5.44 -1.20 -0.08
C GLY A 16 4.51 -0.70 1.04
N LEU A 17 4.03 -1.59 1.92
CA LEU A 17 3.07 -1.23 2.97
C LEU A 17 3.77 -0.36 4.03
N ARG A 18 3.19 0.80 4.33
CA ARG A 18 3.68 1.73 5.36
C ARG A 18 2.68 1.87 6.49
N ARG A 19 3.19 2.15 7.70
CA ARG A 19 2.36 2.40 8.89
C ARG A 19 1.54 3.68 8.77
N ASP A 20 2.08 4.67 8.04
CA ASP A 20 1.48 5.99 7.86
C ASP A 20 0.29 6.00 6.90
N GLU A 21 0.11 4.95 6.09
CA GLU A 21 -0.96 4.89 5.09
C GLU A 21 -2.36 4.75 5.70
N ALA A 22 -2.51 4.18 6.89
CA ALA A 22 -3.80 3.99 7.56
C ALA A 22 -3.62 3.61 9.04
N ALA A 23 -4.58 3.99 9.89
CA ALA A 23 -4.58 3.60 11.31
C ALA A 23 -4.50 2.07 11.52
N THR A 24 -5.16 1.29 10.65
CA THR A 24 -5.12 -0.20 10.65
C THR A 24 -3.72 -0.77 10.40
N ARG A 25 -2.81 0.02 9.84
CA ARG A 25 -1.45 -0.39 9.45
C ARG A 25 -0.39 0.04 10.46
N GLY A 26 -0.75 0.78 11.50
CA GLY A 26 0.18 1.39 12.46
C GLY A 26 1.16 0.42 13.13
N GLN A 27 0.81 -0.87 13.22
CA GLN A 27 1.65 -1.92 13.82
C GLN A 27 2.32 -2.83 12.78
N THR A 28 2.37 -2.44 11.51
CA THR A 28 2.96 -3.26 10.45
C THR A 28 4.42 -3.63 10.78
N PRO A 29 4.75 -4.93 10.82
CA PRO A 29 6.11 -5.37 11.08
C PRO A 29 7.01 -5.17 9.85
N LEU A 30 8.30 -4.89 10.09
CA LEU A 30 9.31 -4.85 9.02
C LEU A 30 9.48 -6.22 8.36
N VAL A 31 9.45 -7.29 9.16
CA VAL A 31 9.55 -8.68 8.70
C VAL A 31 8.55 -9.52 9.50
N ALA A 32 7.76 -10.33 8.81
CA ALA A 32 6.86 -11.30 9.43
C ALA A 32 6.75 -12.56 8.56
N ARG A 33 6.20 -13.64 9.12
CA ARG A 33 5.68 -14.74 8.31
C ARG A 33 4.21 -14.48 8.01
N ASP A 34 3.80 -14.66 6.77
CA ASP A 34 2.39 -14.58 6.40
C ASP A 34 1.66 -15.93 6.56
N LEU A 35 0.35 -15.95 6.33
CA LEU A 35 -0.47 -17.17 6.44
C LEU A 35 -0.09 -18.30 5.48
N ARG A 36 0.76 -18.03 4.48
CA ARG A 36 1.30 -19.03 3.54
C ARG A 36 2.62 -19.62 4.04
N GLY A 37 3.16 -19.11 5.15
CA GLY A 37 4.45 -19.48 5.71
C GLY A 37 5.64 -18.73 5.11
N LEU A 38 5.40 -17.81 4.17
CA LEU A 38 6.44 -17.06 3.47
C LEU A 38 6.95 -15.90 4.33
N VAL A 39 8.22 -15.56 4.17
CA VAL A 39 8.77 -14.33 4.78
C VAL A 39 8.25 -13.12 4.01
N LYS A 40 7.47 -12.26 4.67
CA LYS A 40 7.02 -10.98 4.12
C LYS A 40 7.88 -9.85 4.67
N VAL A 41 8.49 -9.06 3.78
CA VAL A 41 9.32 -7.90 4.11
C VAL A 41 8.61 -6.61 3.70
N ASN A 42 8.51 -5.65 4.61
CA ASN A 42 7.97 -4.31 4.37
C ASN A 42 9.10 -3.29 4.60
N PRO A 43 10.01 -3.10 3.62
CA PRO A 43 11.28 -2.40 3.86
C PRO A 43 11.09 -0.92 4.24
N ILE A 44 9.99 -0.33 3.78
CA ILE A 44 9.62 1.07 4.04
C ILE A 44 8.48 1.18 5.06
N ALA A 45 8.25 0.17 5.91
CA ALA A 45 7.12 0.17 6.83
C ALA A 45 7.10 1.38 7.79
N MET A 46 8.28 1.93 8.09
CA MET A 46 8.45 3.05 9.01
C MET A 46 8.52 4.42 8.30
N TRP A 47 8.53 4.44 6.97
CA TRP A 47 8.55 5.71 6.23
C TRP A 47 7.21 6.41 6.38
N THR A 48 7.31 7.72 6.61
CA THR A 48 6.22 8.67 6.54
C THR A 48 5.93 9.05 5.08
N ASP A 49 4.84 9.78 4.83
CA ASP A 49 4.61 10.38 3.52
C ASP A 49 5.73 11.36 3.13
N ASP A 50 6.27 12.14 4.08
CA ASP A 50 7.38 13.06 3.84
C ASP A 50 8.66 12.32 3.41
N ASP A 51 8.97 11.18 4.03
CA ASP A 51 10.13 10.34 3.66
C ASP A 51 10.00 9.83 2.21
N VAL A 52 8.80 9.43 1.80
CA VAL A 52 8.52 8.97 0.44
C VAL A 52 8.66 10.10 -0.56
N GLU A 53 8.07 11.26 -0.30
CA GLU A 53 8.16 12.42 -1.19
C GLU A 53 9.60 12.94 -1.31
N ALA A 54 10.35 12.98 -0.19
CA ALA A 54 11.77 13.33 -0.21
C ALA A 54 12.58 12.37 -1.07
N TYR A 55 12.38 11.05 -0.92
CA TYR A 55 13.08 10.05 -1.71
C TYR A 55 12.73 10.10 -3.20
N ILE A 56 11.46 10.37 -3.53
CA ILE A 56 11.01 10.57 -4.91
C ILE A 56 11.72 11.76 -5.54
N ALA A 57 11.80 12.88 -4.82
CA ALA A 57 12.45 14.11 -5.29
C ALA A 57 13.97 13.97 -5.40
N GLU A 58 14.62 13.32 -4.44
CA GLU A 58 16.07 13.10 -4.44
C GLU A 58 16.55 12.21 -5.59
N HIS A 59 15.73 11.21 -5.96
CA HIS A 59 16.11 10.19 -6.94
C HIS A 59 15.36 10.27 -8.27
N ASP A 60 14.64 11.36 -8.53
CA ASP A 60 13.87 11.58 -9.76
C ASP A 60 12.94 10.39 -10.10
N ILE A 61 12.29 9.83 -9.07
CA ILE A 61 11.45 8.63 -9.25
C ILE A 61 10.21 8.98 -10.08
N ILE A 62 9.96 8.19 -11.11
CA ILE A 62 8.75 8.33 -11.93
C ILE A 62 7.52 7.94 -11.09
N VAL A 63 6.64 8.90 -10.87
CA VAL A 63 5.38 8.73 -10.15
C VAL A 63 4.19 8.58 -11.10
N ASN A 64 3.15 7.89 -10.64
CA ASN A 64 1.91 7.77 -11.41
C ASN A 64 1.24 9.15 -11.55
N PRO A 65 0.94 9.65 -12.77
CA PRO A 65 0.34 10.97 -12.96
C PRO A 65 -0.97 11.21 -12.19
N LEU A 66 -1.71 10.14 -11.88
CA LEU A 66 -2.96 10.23 -11.13
C LEU A 66 -2.75 10.76 -9.70
N THR A 67 -1.57 10.60 -9.10
CA THR A 67 -1.30 11.16 -7.77
C THR A 67 -1.45 12.69 -7.76
N ARG A 68 -1.10 13.35 -8.86
CA ARG A 68 -1.28 14.80 -9.07
C ARG A 68 -2.69 15.20 -9.50
N GLN A 69 -3.57 14.22 -9.73
CA GLN A 69 -4.97 14.42 -10.16
C GLN A 69 -5.95 14.06 -9.03
N GLY A 70 -5.48 14.06 -7.77
CA GLY A 70 -6.31 13.81 -6.60
C GLY A 70 -6.46 12.33 -6.22
N TYR A 71 -5.60 11.43 -6.73
CA TYR A 71 -5.58 10.00 -6.36
C TYR A 71 -4.35 9.64 -5.49
N PRO A 72 -4.34 9.98 -4.20
CA PRO A 72 -3.22 9.65 -3.31
C PRO A 72 -3.08 8.15 -3.02
N SER A 73 -4.17 7.37 -3.10
CA SER A 73 -4.12 5.91 -3.07
C SER A 73 -4.79 5.29 -4.29
N ILE A 74 -4.00 4.55 -5.09
CA ILE A 74 -4.44 4.01 -6.39
C ILE A 74 -4.67 2.49 -6.28
N GLY A 75 -5.81 2.02 -6.79
CA GLY A 75 -6.14 0.60 -6.94
C GLY A 75 -6.73 0.30 -8.32
N CYS A 76 -7.65 -0.66 -8.41
CA CYS A 76 -8.39 -0.92 -9.65
C CYS A 76 -9.33 0.25 -9.97
N MET A 77 -9.55 0.51 -11.26
CA MET A 77 -10.43 1.58 -11.76
C MET A 77 -11.80 1.65 -11.08
N PRO A 78 -12.60 0.56 -10.96
CA PRO A 78 -13.94 0.65 -10.37
C PRO A 78 -13.94 0.84 -8.84
N CYS A 79 -12.79 0.75 -8.18
CA CYS A 79 -12.67 0.78 -6.72
C CYS A 79 -11.82 1.95 -6.21
N THR A 80 -11.52 2.92 -7.08
CA THR A 80 -10.64 4.04 -6.75
C THR A 80 -11.25 5.33 -7.29
N THR A 81 -11.50 6.30 -6.41
CA THR A 81 -11.93 7.65 -6.76
C THR A 81 -10.88 8.66 -6.32
N PRO A 82 -10.90 9.90 -6.84
CA PRO A 82 -10.13 10.96 -6.22
C PRO A 82 -10.66 11.26 -4.81
N VAL A 83 -9.88 12.02 -4.03
CA VAL A 83 -10.25 12.52 -2.69
C VAL A 83 -10.27 14.05 -2.69
N ALA A 84 -11.15 14.65 -1.88
CA ALA A 84 -11.16 16.08 -1.66
C ALA A 84 -10.06 16.53 -0.67
N PRO A 85 -9.68 17.82 -0.66
CA PRO A 85 -8.75 18.35 0.33
C PRO A 85 -9.22 18.07 1.77
N GLY A 86 -8.32 17.52 2.60
CA GLY A 86 -8.59 17.18 3.99
C GLY A 86 -9.28 15.83 4.22
N GLU A 87 -9.69 15.11 3.16
CA GLU A 87 -10.07 13.70 3.30
C GLU A 87 -8.84 12.82 3.59
N ASP A 88 -9.08 11.68 4.26
CA ASP A 88 -8.08 10.63 4.42
C ASP A 88 -7.51 10.21 3.04
N PRO A 89 -6.18 10.11 2.86
CA PRO A 89 -5.55 9.77 1.57
C PRO A 89 -6.01 8.44 0.96
N ARG A 90 -6.58 7.53 1.75
CA ARG A 90 -7.15 6.26 1.29
C ARG A 90 -8.67 6.27 1.20
N ALA A 91 -9.36 7.36 1.54
CA ALA A 91 -10.83 7.46 1.45
C ALA A 91 -11.39 7.16 0.04
N GLY A 92 -10.56 7.38 -1.00
CA GLY A 92 -10.92 7.04 -2.38
C GLY A 92 -10.94 5.53 -2.67
N ARG A 93 -10.37 4.69 -1.79
CA ARG A 93 -10.35 3.23 -1.93
C ARG A 93 -11.63 2.62 -1.40
N TRP A 94 -12.33 1.89 -2.27
CA TRP A 94 -13.59 1.22 -1.95
C TRP A 94 -14.63 2.16 -1.31
N ARG A 95 -14.66 3.43 -1.76
CA ARG A 95 -15.65 4.44 -1.34
C ARG A 95 -17.06 3.85 -1.44
N ASN A 96 -17.87 4.08 -0.41
CA ASN A 96 -19.23 3.52 -0.27
C ASN A 96 -19.30 1.99 -0.20
N SER A 97 -18.19 1.33 0.15
CA SER A 97 -18.19 -0.08 0.51
C SER A 97 -17.82 -0.24 2.00
N GLY A 98 -18.28 -1.32 2.64
CA GLY A 98 -17.83 -1.67 3.99
C GLY A 98 -16.40 -2.23 4.07
N LYS A 99 -15.61 -2.13 3.01
CA LYS A 99 -14.28 -2.74 2.92
C LYS A 99 -13.19 -1.72 3.23
N THR A 100 -12.32 -2.05 4.17
CA THR A 100 -11.22 -1.19 4.64
C THR A 100 -9.84 -1.62 4.14
N GLU A 101 -9.63 -2.92 3.89
CA GLU A 101 -8.32 -3.45 3.50
C GLU A 101 -8.35 -4.42 2.33
N CYS A 102 -7.21 -4.50 1.65
CA CYS A 102 -7.03 -5.40 0.51
C CYS A 102 -6.73 -6.82 0.99
N GLY A 103 -7.41 -7.82 0.40
CA GLY A 103 -7.14 -9.24 0.68
C GLY A 103 -5.79 -9.77 0.17
N LEU A 104 -4.89 -8.89 -0.29
CA LEU A 104 -3.50 -9.23 -0.62
C LEU A 104 -2.62 -9.29 0.64
N HIS A 105 -3.03 -8.62 1.72
CA HIS A 105 -2.26 -8.54 2.97
C HIS A 105 -2.89 -9.43 4.03
N LEU A 106 -2.97 -10.72 3.72
CA LEU A 106 -3.35 -11.75 4.67
C LEU A 106 -2.14 -12.02 5.56
N SER A 107 -2.08 -11.35 6.71
CA SER A 107 -1.12 -11.63 7.79
C SER A 107 -1.71 -12.64 8.76
#